data_AF-A0A9D7ITG0-F1
#
_entry.id   AF-A0A9D7ITG0-F1
#
_cell.length_a   1.000
_cell.length_b   1.000
_cell.length_c   1.000
_cell.angle_alpha   90.00
_cell.angle_beta   90.00
_cell.angle_gamma   90.00
#
_symmetry.space_group_name_H-M   'P 1'
#
loop_
_entity.id
_entity.type
_entity.pdbx_description
1 polymer ?
#
loop_
_entity_poly.entity_id
_entity_poly.type
_entity_poly.pdbx_seq_one_letter_code
_entity_poly.pdbx_strand_id
1 'polypeptide(L)'
;MAKPSKFAHVVYSTRRFDEMIDWYQKVFEAKVVHQDPMLAFLTYDDEHHRFAFINMSAFKPDGAEAGGRAETGVNHVAYTYANPGDLLDTYARLKQSGITPYWPIHHGMTLSFYYQDPDGNRMEFQVDCCTSEEAKAYMLSDAFAANPIGVDVDPEALLAQYRSGVPVEKLLVMPQGQMSQIPVEHGLS
;
A
#
# COMPACT_ATOMS: atom_id res chain seq x y z
N MET A 1 -11.20 -10.99 -18.38
CA MET A 1 -11.24 -10.38 -17.04
C MET A 1 -9.81 -10.24 -16.56
N ALA A 2 -9.42 -9.04 -16.13
CA ALA A 2 -8.10 -8.83 -15.55
C ALA A 2 -7.99 -9.53 -14.19
N LYS A 3 -6.80 -10.07 -13.90
CA LYS A 3 -6.41 -10.64 -12.61
C LYS A 3 -5.09 -10.01 -12.20
N PRO A 4 -4.72 -10.01 -10.90
CA PRO A 4 -3.41 -9.54 -10.50
C PRO A 4 -2.29 -10.28 -11.23
N SER A 5 -1.24 -9.54 -11.60
CA SER A 5 -0.05 -10.05 -12.27
C SER A 5 0.98 -10.58 -11.26
N LYS A 6 1.08 -9.96 -10.08
CA LYS A 6 2.10 -10.24 -9.08
C LYS A 6 1.51 -10.11 -7.68
N PHE A 7 1.86 -11.03 -6.78
CA PHE A 7 1.76 -10.76 -5.34
C PHE A 7 2.85 -9.74 -5.00
N ALA A 8 2.52 -8.60 -4.39
CA ALA A 8 3.46 -7.51 -4.15
C ALA A 8 4.15 -7.66 -2.79
N HIS A 9 3.43 -7.35 -1.70
CA HIS A 9 3.95 -7.32 -0.34
C HIS A 9 2.95 -7.75 0.71
N VAL A 10 3.48 -8.13 1.89
CA VAL A 10 2.71 -8.22 3.14
C VAL A 10 3.19 -7.12 4.08
N VAL A 11 2.24 -6.43 4.71
CA VAL A 11 2.53 -5.46 5.77
C VAL A 11 2.13 -6.05 7.11
N TYR A 12 3.03 -5.94 8.09
CA TYR A 12 2.79 -6.37 9.46
C TYR A 12 2.77 -5.17 10.40
N SER A 13 1.80 -5.17 11.32
CA SER A 13 1.85 -4.32 12.50
C SER A 13 2.57 -5.09 13.61
N THR A 14 3.52 -4.45 14.30
CA THR A 14 4.32 -5.11 15.35
C THR A 14 4.73 -4.15 16.45
N ARG A 15 4.85 -4.66 17.69
CA ARG A 15 5.52 -3.98 18.81
C ARG A 15 6.98 -4.40 19.00
N ARG A 16 7.43 -5.42 18.26
CA ARG A 16 8.80 -5.97 18.28
C ARG A 16 9.53 -5.60 16.99
N PHE A 17 9.62 -4.31 16.71
CA PHE A 17 9.98 -3.78 15.39
C PHE A 17 11.38 -4.24 14.92
N ASP A 18 12.41 -3.98 15.72
CA ASP A 18 13.78 -4.37 15.37
C ASP A 18 13.94 -5.88 15.31
N GLU A 19 13.32 -6.64 16.23
CA GLU A 19 13.35 -8.11 16.21
C GLU A 19 12.73 -8.70 14.93
N MET A 20 11.64 -8.09 14.43
CA MET A 20 11.00 -8.51 13.18
C MET A 20 11.91 -8.23 11.99
N ILE A 21 12.47 -7.02 11.89
CA ILE A 21 13.40 -6.66 10.82
C ILE A 21 14.57 -7.66 10.79
N ASP A 22 15.24 -7.86 11.94
CA ASP A 22 16.34 -8.81 12.11
C ASP A 22 15.98 -10.23 11.66
N TRP A 23 14.79 -10.71 12.04
CA TRP A 23 14.33 -12.05 11.71
C TRP A 23 14.11 -12.21 10.20
N TYR A 24 13.47 -11.22 9.55
CA TYR A 24 13.22 -11.27 8.11
C TYR A 24 14.50 -11.13 7.28
N GLN A 25 15.47 -10.32 7.73
CA GLN A 25 16.78 -10.27 7.12
C GLN A 25 17.50 -11.62 7.22
N LYS A 26 17.41 -12.33 8.35
CA LYS A 26 18.07 -13.63 8.56
C LYS A 26 17.39 -14.78 7.80
N VAL A 27 16.06 -14.82 7.78
CA VAL A 27 15.30 -15.97 7.24
C VAL A 27 15.08 -15.86 5.73
N PHE A 28 14.82 -14.65 5.22
CA PHE A 28 14.53 -14.42 3.81
C PHE A 28 15.70 -13.82 3.04
N GLU A 29 16.84 -13.58 3.70
CA GLU A 29 17.96 -12.81 3.17
C GLU A 29 17.51 -11.41 2.68
N ALA A 30 16.44 -10.89 3.30
CA ALA A 30 15.86 -9.63 2.92
C ALA A 30 16.80 -8.46 3.27
N LYS A 31 16.77 -7.43 2.44
CA LYS A 31 17.55 -6.20 2.58
C LYS A 31 16.60 -5.06 2.91
N VAL A 32 16.98 -4.23 3.87
CA VAL A 32 16.28 -2.99 4.18
C VAL A 32 16.43 -2.03 2.99
N VAL A 33 15.30 -1.57 2.48
CA VAL A 33 15.21 -0.56 1.42
C VAL A 33 15.02 0.82 2.04
N HIS A 34 14.14 0.92 3.04
CA HIS A 34 13.92 2.12 3.84
C HIS A 34 13.61 1.71 5.28
N GLN A 35 14.08 2.51 6.24
CA GLN A 35 13.75 2.34 7.64
C GLN A 35 13.80 3.69 8.35
N ASP A 36 12.73 3.98 9.09
CA ASP A 36 12.63 5.07 10.05
C ASP A 36 12.00 4.52 11.36
N PRO A 37 11.83 5.34 12.42
CA PRO A 37 11.26 4.86 13.68
C PRO A 37 9.84 4.30 13.58
N MET A 38 9.07 4.64 12.54
CA MET A 38 7.69 4.23 12.34
C MET A 38 7.54 3.08 11.34
N LEU A 39 8.33 3.06 10.27
CA LEU A 39 8.14 2.17 9.12
C LEU A 39 9.46 1.56 8.67
N ALA A 40 9.41 0.29 8.26
CA ALA A 40 10.52 -0.37 7.58
C ALA A 40 10.02 -1.15 6.37
N PHE A 41 10.74 -1.04 5.26
CA PHE A 41 10.45 -1.73 4.01
C PHE A 41 11.64 -2.60 3.64
N LEU A 42 11.39 -3.90 3.43
CA LEU A 42 12.42 -4.88 3.12
C LEU A 42 12.09 -5.62 1.81
N THR A 43 13.11 -5.94 1.03
CA THR A 43 12.98 -6.73 -0.21
C THR A 43 13.99 -7.88 -0.27
N TYR A 44 13.65 -8.96 -0.97
CA TYR A 44 14.57 -10.07 -1.28
C TYR A 44 14.70 -10.33 -2.79
N ASP A 45 14.01 -9.58 -3.64
CA ASP A 45 14.06 -9.72 -5.10
C ASP A 45 13.94 -8.35 -5.81
N ASP A 46 13.42 -8.34 -7.04
CA ASP A 46 13.30 -7.15 -7.87
C ASP A 46 12.23 -6.16 -7.38
N GLU A 47 11.25 -6.65 -6.61
CA GLU A 47 10.17 -5.82 -6.07
C GLU A 47 10.70 -4.72 -5.16
N HIS A 48 10.04 -3.55 -5.17
CA HIS A 48 10.47 -2.42 -4.34
C HIS A 48 10.48 -2.78 -2.85
N HIS A 49 9.53 -3.60 -2.39
CA HIS A 49 9.54 -4.26 -1.10
C HIS A 49 8.61 -5.47 -1.10
N ARG A 50 8.95 -6.49 -0.32
CA ARG A 50 8.14 -7.71 -0.11
C ARG A 50 7.50 -7.73 1.27
N PHE A 51 8.16 -7.05 2.22
CA PHE A 51 7.70 -6.90 3.58
C PHE A 51 7.70 -5.43 3.95
N ALA A 52 6.65 -4.99 4.62
CA ALA A 52 6.71 -3.76 5.39
C ALA A 52 6.32 -4.02 6.85
N PHE A 53 6.93 -3.28 7.75
CA PHE A 53 6.65 -3.34 9.18
C PHE A 53 6.20 -1.96 9.65
N ILE A 54 5.11 -1.94 10.41
CA ILE A 54 4.61 -0.76 11.10
C ILE A 54 4.93 -0.91 12.58
N ASN A 55 5.72 0.02 13.11
CA ASN A 55 6.09 0.05 14.51
C ASN A 55 4.92 0.60 15.35
N MET A 56 4.10 -0.31 15.88
CA MET A 56 2.96 0.05 16.71
C MET A 56 3.37 0.70 18.03
N SER A 57 4.59 0.45 18.53
CA SER A 57 5.11 1.12 19.72
C SER A 57 5.40 2.61 19.46
N ALA A 58 5.69 2.99 18.22
CA ALA A 58 5.82 4.40 17.81
C ALA A 58 4.47 5.00 17.40
N PHE A 59 3.63 4.24 16.69
CA PHE A 59 2.35 4.71 16.18
C PHE A 59 1.28 4.85 17.28
N LYS A 60 1.25 3.90 18.22
CA LYS A 60 0.32 3.81 19.35
C LYS A 60 1.05 3.37 20.62
N PRO A 61 1.84 4.27 21.24
CA PRO A 61 2.67 3.93 22.39
C PRO A 61 1.86 3.40 23.58
N ASP A 62 0.65 3.92 23.79
CA ASP A 62 -0.26 3.52 24.88
C ASP A 62 -1.27 2.44 24.48
N GLY A 63 -1.16 1.89 23.26
CA GLY A 63 -2.08 0.85 22.81
C GLY A 63 -1.98 -0.40 23.68
N ALA A 64 -3.12 -0.97 24.04
CA ALA A 64 -3.22 -2.29 24.64
C ALA A 64 -3.91 -3.22 23.64
N GLU A 65 -3.59 -4.51 23.65
CA GLU A 65 -4.34 -5.51 22.88
C GLU A 65 -5.74 -5.65 23.49
N ALA A 66 -6.65 -4.76 23.09
CA ALA A 66 -8.00 -4.68 23.62
C ALA A 66 -9.00 -5.21 22.58
N GLY A 67 -9.63 -6.34 22.88
CA GLY A 67 -10.98 -6.77 22.47
C GLY A 67 -11.40 -6.79 20.99
N GLY A 68 -10.60 -6.29 20.07
CA GLY A 68 -10.85 -6.23 18.62
C GLY A 68 -9.81 -7.02 17.82
N ARG A 69 -9.61 -6.66 16.54
CA ARG A 69 -8.53 -7.23 15.73
C ARG A 69 -7.19 -6.94 16.40
N ALA A 70 -6.33 -7.95 16.53
CA ALA A 70 -5.02 -7.81 17.15
C ALA A 70 -4.27 -6.62 16.52
N GLU A 71 -3.71 -5.75 17.36
CA GLU A 71 -2.88 -4.62 16.91
C GLU A 71 -1.57 -5.11 16.28
N THR A 72 -1.20 -6.37 16.56
CA THR A 72 -0.05 -7.04 15.97
C THR A 72 -0.48 -8.15 14.99
N GLY A 73 0.34 -8.39 13.97
CA GLY A 73 0.08 -9.40 12.92
C GLY A 73 -0.05 -8.78 11.53
N VAL A 74 -0.68 -9.49 10.59
CA VAL A 74 -0.86 -9.02 9.21
C VAL A 74 -1.81 -7.81 9.19
N ASN A 75 -1.29 -6.67 8.77
CA ASN A 75 -2.08 -5.48 8.51
C ASN A 75 -2.85 -5.65 7.19
N HIS A 76 -2.14 -5.80 6.07
CA HIS A 76 -2.71 -6.01 4.73
C HIS A 76 -1.78 -6.82 3.81
N VAL A 77 -2.37 -7.31 2.72
CA VAL A 77 -1.70 -8.08 1.65
C VAL A 77 -1.96 -7.37 0.32
N ALA A 78 -0.92 -7.17 -0.48
CA ALA A 78 -0.99 -6.39 -1.71
C ALA A 78 -0.77 -7.21 -2.98
N TYR A 79 -1.46 -6.81 -4.05
CA TYR A 79 -1.41 -7.44 -5.36
C TYR A 79 -1.32 -6.39 -6.46
N THR A 80 -0.35 -6.55 -7.35
CA THR A 80 -0.13 -5.65 -8.49
C THR A 80 -0.94 -6.10 -9.70
N TYR A 81 -1.53 -5.13 -10.39
CA TYR A 81 -2.14 -5.26 -11.71
C TYR A 81 -1.15 -4.83 -12.80
N ALA A 82 -1.28 -5.41 -13.99
CA ALA A 82 -0.32 -5.19 -15.07
C ALA A 82 -0.29 -3.74 -15.60
N ASN A 83 -1.40 -3.01 -15.49
CA ASN A 83 -1.51 -1.62 -15.94
C ASN A 83 -2.72 -0.92 -15.26
N PRO A 84 -2.80 0.42 -15.34
CA PRO A 84 -3.89 1.19 -14.70
C PRO A 84 -5.28 0.84 -15.25
N GLY A 85 -5.37 0.50 -16.54
CA GLY A 85 -6.63 0.08 -17.15
C GLY A 85 -7.19 -1.17 -16.50
N ASP A 86 -6.36 -2.19 -16.28
CA ASP A 86 -6.77 -3.43 -15.61
C ASP A 86 -7.25 -3.19 -14.16
N LEU A 87 -6.59 -2.28 -13.43
CA LEU A 87 -7.00 -1.87 -12.08
C LEU A 87 -8.36 -1.15 -12.09
N LEU A 88 -8.52 -0.17 -13.00
CA LEU A 88 -9.75 0.63 -13.12
C LEU A 88 -10.94 -0.19 -13.65
N ASP A 89 -10.71 -1.10 -14.59
CA ASP A 89 -11.73 -2.05 -15.07
C ASP A 89 -12.12 -3.04 -13.96
N THR A 90 -11.15 -3.47 -13.14
CA THR A 90 -11.43 -4.28 -11.96
C THR A 90 -12.30 -3.51 -10.96
N TYR A 91 -11.94 -2.26 -10.66
CA TYR A 91 -12.75 -1.39 -9.81
C TYR A 91 -14.19 -1.26 -10.34
N ALA A 92 -14.35 -0.96 -11.64
CA ALA A 92 -15.67 -0.80 -12.26
C ALA A 92 -16.52 -2.08 -12.17
N ARG A 93 -15.89 -3.25 -12.33
CA ARG A 93 -16.56 -4.56 -12.21
C ARG A 93 -16.94 -4.87 -10.76
N LEU A 94 -16.05 -4.66 -9.79
CA LEU A 94 -16.30 -4.92 -8.37
C LEU A 94 -17.41 -4.01 -7.83
N LYS A 95 -17.41 -2.73 -8.23
CA LYS A 95 -18.45 -1.76 -7.87
C LYS A 95 -19.85 -2.21 -8.27
N GLN A 96 -20.02 -2.88 -9.42
CA GLN A 96 -21.32 -3.42 -9.84
C GLN A 96 -21.86 -4.50 -8.87
N SER A 97 -20.98 -5.11 -8.09
CA SER A 97 -21.32 -6.09 -7.06
C SER A 97 -21.37 -5.48 -5.64
N GLY A 98 -21.31 -4.16 -5.51
CA GLY A 98 -21.27 -3.47 -4.22
C GLY A 98 -19.92 -3.57 -3.49
N ILE A 99 -18.87 -4.04 -4.16
CA ILE A 99 -17.52 -4.14 -3.60
C ILE A 99 -16.74 -2.89 -4.02
N THR A 100 -16.59 -1.94 -3.10
CA THR A 100 -15.86 -0.69 -3.31
C THR A 100 -14.67 -0.58 -2.37
N PRO A 101 -13.57 0.08 -2.77
CA PRO A 101 -12.45 0.29 -1.89
C PRO A 101 -12.86 1.24 -0.76
N TYR A 102 -12.38 0.96 0.45
CA TYR A 102 -12.52 1.88 1.59
C TYR A 102 -11.44 2.98 1.57
N TRP A 103 -10.34 2.75 0.85
CA TRP A 103 -9.26 3.73 0.73
C TRP A 103 -8.63 3.69 -0.66
N PRO A 104 -9.01 4.61 -1.55
CA PRO A 104 -8.29 4.85 -2.80
C PRO A 104 -7.21 5.92 -2.58
N ILE A 105 -5.95 5.57 -2.83
CA ILE A 105 -4.80 6.42 -2.52
C ILE A 105 -3.69 6.29 -3.57
N HIS A 106 -2.94 7.36 -3.75
CA HIS A 106 -1.69 7.35 -4.51
C HIS A 106 -0.52 7.58 -3.56
N HIS A 107 0.31 6.55 -3.37
CA HIS A 107 1.43 6.58 -2.44
C HIS A 107 2.71 7.19 -3.05
N GLY A 108 2.72 7.42 -4.37
CA GLY A 108 3.83 8.06 -5.10
C GLY A 108 4.51 7.10 -6.07
N MET A 109 4.96 5.95 -5.57
CA MET A 109 5.40 4.82 -6.40
C MET A 109 4.25 3.89 -6.83
N THR A 110 3.11 3.92 -6.15
CA THR A 110 1.96 3.05 -6.44
C THR A 110 0.64 3.82 -6.38
N LEU A 111 -0.29 3.45 -7.25
CA LEU A 111 -1.70 3.82 -7.19
C LEU A 111 -2.47 2.61 -6.66
N SER A 112 -3.11 2.77 -5.50
CA SER A 112 -3.58 1.68 -4.67
C SER A 112 -5.03 1.84 -4.23
N PHE A 113 -5.81 0.77 -4.36
CA PHE A 113 -7.19 0.68 -3.88
C PHE A 113 -7.29 -0.41 -2.80
N TYR A 114 -7.59 -0.02 -1.56
CA TYR A 114 -7.73 -0.95 -0.45
C TYR A 114 -9.18 -1.41 -0.25
N TYR A 115 -9.36 -2.72 -0.07
CA TYR A 115 -10.63 -3.39 0.15
C TYR A 115 -10.60 -4.20 1.45
N GLN A 116 -11.79 -4.49 1.99
CA GLN A 116 -11.97 -5.51 3.01
C GLN A 116 -12.69 -6.72 2.40
N ASP A 117 -12.18 -7.91 2.69
CA ASP A 117 -12.91 -9.15 2.40
C ASP A 117 -14.02 -9.39 3.45
N PRO A 118 -14.85 -10.44 3.31
CA PRO A 118 -15.93 -10.73 4.26
C PRO A 118 -15.49 -10.94 5.71
N ASP A 119 -14.24 -11.32 5.96
CA ASP A 119 -13.68 -11.51 7.30
C ASP A 119 -12.92 -10.26 7.80
N GLY A 120 -12.91 -9.19 7.01
CA GLY A 120 -12.21 -7.94 7.28
C GLY A 120 -10.71 -7.99 6.97
N ASN A 121 -10.19 -9.03 6.30
CA ASN A 121 -8.82 -9.01 5.81
C ASN A 121 -8.66 -7.89 4.80
N ARG A 122 -7.54 -7.17 4.88
CA ARG A 122 -7.29 -5.99 4.07
C ARG A 122 -6.49 -6.40 2.85
N MET A 123 -7.04 -6.09 1.69
CA MET A 123 -6.42 -6.35 0.40
C MET A 123 -6.11 -5.02 -0.27
N GLU A 124 -4.88 -4.86 -0.73
CA GLU A 124 -4.47 -3.73 -1.57
C GLU A 124 -4.38 -4.21 -3.02
N PHE A 125 -5.10 -3.54 -3.92
CA PHE A 125 -4.92 -3.71 -5.37
C PHE A 125 -4.21 -2.49 -5.91
N GLN A 126 -3.00 -2.69 -6.43
CA GLN A 126 -2.15 -1.60 -6.89
C GLN A 126 -1.79 -1.71 -8.37
N VAL A 127 -1.27 -0.62 -8.91
CA VAL A 127 -0.40 -0.61 -10.08
C VAL A 127 0.84 0.23 -9.76
N ASP A 128 1.99 -0.17 -10.28
CA ASP A 128 3.23 0.57 -10.12
C ASP A 128 3.23 1.82 -11.03
N CYS A 129 3.56 2.98 -10.46
CA CYS A 129 3.61 4.26 -11.18
C CYS A 129 4.97 4.51 -11.84
N CYS A 130 5.99 3.75 -11.45
CA CYS A 130 7.36 3.85 -11.92
C CYS A 130 8.06 2.49 -11.82
N THR A 131 9.29 2.40 -12.32
CA THR A 131 10.11 1.19 -12.19
C THR A 131 10.50 0.95 -10.73
N SER A 132 10.86 -0.30 -10.38
CA SER A 132 11.29 -0.63 -9.01
C SER A 132 12.55 0.14 -8.57
N GLU A 133 13.43 0.52 -9.50
CA GLU A 133 14.59 1.37 -9.21
C GLU A 133 14.18 2.81 -8.87
N GLU A 134 13.25 3.38 -9.65
CA GLU A 134 12.69 4.72 -9.39
C GLU A 134 11.89 4.75 -8.09
N ALA A 135 11.13 3.70 -7.80
CA ALA A 135 10.40 3.55 -6.53
C ALA A 135 11.36 3.56 -5.34
N LYS A 136 12.44 2.76 -5.39
CA LYS A 136 13.48 2.75 -4.34
C LYS A 136 14.13 4.12 -4.18
N ALA A 137 14.44 4.80 -5.29
CA ALA A 137 14.99 6.15 -5.24
C ALA A 137 14.00 7.17 -4.62
N TYR A 138 12.71 7.07 -4.94
CA TYR A 138 11.67 7.91 -4.36
C TYR A 138 11.52 7.69 -2.86
N MET A 139 11.52 6.43 -2.40
CA MET A 139 11.42 6.08 -0.97
C MET A 139 12.57 6.65 -0.12
N LEU A 140 13.72 6.92 -0.73
CA LEU A 140 14.88 7.54 -0.07
C LEU A 140 14.88 9.08 -0.13
N SER A 141 13.85 9.70 -0.71
CA SER A 141 13.81 11.15 -0.95
C SER A 141 13.12 11.94 0.17
N ASP A 142 13.44 13.23 0.26
CA ASP A 142 12.76 14.17 1.18
C ASP A 142 11.25 14.28 0.88
N ALA A 143 10.85 14.07 -0.37
CA ALA A 143 9.44 14.11 -0.76
C ALA A 143 8.65 12.96 -0.11
N PHE A 144 9.24 11.76 -0.07
CA PHE A 144 8.65 10.62 0.62
C PHE A 144 8.69 10.82 2.13
N ALA A 145 9.79 11.33 2.69
CA ALA A 145 9.88 11.63 4.12
C ALA A 145 8.82 12.66 4.58
N ALA A 146 8.47 13.63 3.73
CA ALA A 146 7.45 14.63 4.02
C ALA A 146 6.01 14.09 3.92
N ASN A 147 5.77 13.07 3.08
CA ASN A 147 4.46 12.43 2.95
C ASN A 147 4.63 10.92 2.63
N PRO A 148 4.92 10.08 3.65
CA PRO A 148 5.12 8.65 3.45
C PRO A 148 3.80 7.89 3.23
N ILE A 149 2.66 8.57 3.42
CA ILE A 149 1.32 7.98 3.31
C ILE A 149 0.77 8.17 1.91
N GLY A 150 0.99 9.31 1.26
CA GLY A 150 0.43 9.63 -0.05
C GLY A 150 -0.81 10.52 0.01
N VAL A 151 -1.55 10.56 -1.10
CA VAL A 151 -2.68 11.49 -1.31
C VAL A 151 -3.93 10.72 -1.76
N ASP A 152 -5.09 11.12 -1.25
CA ASP A 152 -6.36 10.52 -1.66
C ASP A 152 -6.61 10.71 -3.16
N VAL A 153 -7.23 9.71 -3.78
CA VAL A 153 -7.67 9.80 -5.18
C VAL A 153 -9.14 9.44 -5.30
N ASP A 154 -9.80 10.00 -6.32
CA ASP A 154 -11.16 9.61 -6.67
C ASP A 154 -11.11 8.52 -7.77
N PRO A 155 -11.47 7.26 -7.46
CA PRO A 155 -11.45 6.18 -8.43
C PRO A 155 -12.50 6.35 -9.54
N GLU A 156 -13.60 7.09 -9.30
CA GLU A 156 -14.57 7.43 -10.35
C GLU A 156 -13.99 8.44 -11.33
N ALA A 157 -13.31 9.47 -10.82
CA ALA A 157 -12.66 10.46 -11.67
C ALA A 157 -11.55 9.83 -12.53
N LEU A 158 -10.74 8.93 -11.96
CA LEU A 158 -9.72 8.19 -12.70
C LEU A 158 -10.34 7.27 -13.76
N LEU A 159 -11.40 6.54 -13.41
CA LEU A 159 -12.13 5.68 -14.35
C LEU A 159 -12.76 6.48 -15.49
N ALA A 160 -13.33 7.65 -15.21
CA ALA A 160 -13.89 8.54 -16.23
C ALA A 160 -12.80 9.05 -17.19
N GLN A 161 -11.64 9.47 -16.65
CA GLN A 161 -10.50 9.87 -17.47
C GLN A 161 -10.01 8.73 -18.37
N TYR A 162 -9.83 7.53 -17.81
CA TYR A 162 -9.45 6.34 -18.56
C TYR A 162 -10.43 6.04 -19.71
N ARG A 163 -11.73 6.03 -19.43
CA ARG A 163 -12.78 5.79 -20.45
C ARG A 163 -12.86 6.87 -21.52
N SER A 164 -12.43 8.08 -21.21
CA SER A 164 -12.35 9.18 -22.18
C SER A 164 -11.10 9.13 -23.07
N GLY A 165 -10.20 8.15 -22.85
CA GLY A 165 -8.99 7.95 -23.64
C GLY A 165 -7.78 8.75 -23.17
N VAL A 166 -7.77 9.22 -21.91
CA VAL A 166 -6.56 9.81 -21.31
C VAL A 166 -5.44 8.77 -21.30
N PRO A 167 -4.21 9.10 -21.75
CA PRO A 167 -3.08 8.18 -21.72
C PRO A 167 -2.80 7.67 -20.29
N VAL A 168 -2.49 6.38 -20.17
CA VAL A 168 -2.34 5.71 -18.85
C VAL A 168 -1.22 6.33 -18.02
N GLU A 169 -0.18 6.86 -18.66
CA GLU A 169 0.95 7.52 -18.00
C GLU A 169 0.51 8.80 -17.28
N LYS A 170 -0.57 9.44 -17.74
CA LYS A 170 -1.15 10.62 -17.06
C LYS A 170 -1.98 10.23 -15.85
N LEU A 171 -2.57 9.03 -15.85
CA LEU A 171 -3.35 8.51 -14.72
C LEU A 171 -2.45 8.09 -13.54
N LEU A 172 -1.17 7.79 -13.82
CA LEU A 172 -0.15 7.39 -12.84
C LEU A 172 0.59 8.57 -12.20
N VAL A 173 0.28 9.81 -12.57
CA VAL A 173 0.91 10.98 -11.96
C VAL A 173 0.21 11.25 -10.63
N MET A 174 0.97 11.21 -9.53
CA MET A 174 0.45 11.56 -8.22
C MET A 174 -0.12 12.99 -8.25
N PRO A 175 -1.39 13.19 -7.89
CA PRO A 175 -1.95 14.53 -7.83
C PRO A 175 -1.31 15.35 -6.70
N GLN A 176 -1.35 16.67 -6.83
CA GLN A 176 -1.02 17.54 -5.70
C GLN A 176 -2.16 17.47 -4.68
N GLY A 177 -1.81 17.29 -3.41
CA GLY A 177 -2.79 17.14 -2.35
C GLY A 177 -2.17 17.14 -0.97
N GLN A 178 -3.02 17.18 0.05
CA GLN A 178 -2.58 16.95 1.43
C GLN A 178 -2.34 15.47 1.66
N MET A 179 -1.50 15.17 2.66
CA MET A 179 -1.33 13.81 3.14
C MET A 179 -2.68 13.22 3.55
N SER A 180 -2.99 12.04 3.01
CA SER A 180 -4.22 11.31 3.32
C SER A 180 -4.33 11.00 4.81
N GLN A 181 -5.56 11.04 5.34
CA GLN A 181 -5.84 10.54 6.68
C GLN A 181 -6.04 9.03 6.61
N ILE A 182 -5.35 8.28 7.48
CA ILE A 182 -5.49 6.82 7.51
C ILE A 182 -6.89 6.44 8.00
N PRO A 183 -7.69 5.68 7.22
CA PRO A 183 -9.02 5.26 7.64
C PRO A 183 -8.97 4.32 8.85
N VAL A 184 -10.02 4.35 9.68
CA VAL A 184 -10.14 3.49 10.86
C VAL A 184 -10.13 2.01 10.47
N GLU A 185 -10.71 1.72 9.32
CA GLU A 185 -10.74 0.42 8.66
C GLU A 185 -9.34 -0.16 8.45
N HIS A 186 -8.33 0.69 8.27
CA HIS A 186 -6.94 0.29 8.07
C HIS A 186 -6.22 -0.11 9.38
N GLY A 187 -6.85 0.15 10.54
CA GLY A 187 -6.42 -0.34 11.85
C GLY A 187 -5.21 0.36 12.45
N LEU A 188 -4.83 1.53 11.93
CA LEU A 188 -3.73 2.33 12.45
C LEU A 188 -4.19 3.58 13.22
N SER A 189 -5.47 3.96 13.11
CA SER A 189 -6.09 5.04 13.89
C SER A 189 -6.32 4.67 15.33
#